data_AF-A0A1M5V8N3-F1
#
_entry.id   AF-A0A1M5V8N3-F1
#
_cell.length_a   1.000
_cell.length_b   1.000
_cell.length_c   1.000
_cell.angle_alpha   90.00
_cell.angle_beta   90.00
_cell.angle_gamma   90.00
#
_symmetry.space_group_name_H-M   'P 1'
#
loop_
_entity.id
_entity.type
_entity.pdbx_description
1 polymer ?
#
loop_
_entity_poly.entity_id
_entity_poly.type
_entity_poly.pdbx_seq_one_letter_code
_entity_poly.pdbx_strand_id
1 'polypeptide(L)'
;MFKLTFLGTSSGVPTKNRNVTALAVQTGLNRDWWLVDCGEATQHRLQHVPLSVHELAGICITHIHGDHSYGLPGLLASASMTGRTRPLILIAPLALKAWLDATLLHTELFLTFPLVYIDVDASELVHEQTGLRITRHPLSHRAPSVAYRFDVERSKRKLDTDALRARGVAPGPDWGKLQAGQDLVLDDGSLVRADDVCAVQQERAVLVVGGDNDTPALLADACRDAQILVHEATYTEAVLQKVGPGPTHSSVQRVAQFAAEAKLPNLILTHFSARYDFPNGMAEIDAEARQYYAGQLFLAEDLASYELGSDGLVRRL
;
A
#
# COMPACT_ATOMS: atom_id res chain seq x y z
N MET A 1 -11.02 3.02 2.26
CA MET A 1 -10.17 3.86 1.39
C MET A 1 -8.88 3.11 1.07
N PHE A 2 -8.07 2.82 2.08
CA PHE A 2 -7.00 1.83 2.02
C PHE A 2 -7.17 0.78 3.10
N LYS A 3 -6.82 -0.47 2.80
CA LYS A 3 -6.54 -1.52 3.78
C LYS A 3 -5.16 -2.10 3.49
N LEU A 4 -4.32 -2.11 4.50
CA LEU A 4 -2.91 -2.49 4.44
C LEU A 4 -2.74 -3.78 5.21
N THR A 5 -2.22 -4.84 4.60
CA THR A 5 -1.91 -6.11 5.27
C THR A 5 -0.42 -6.37 5.16
N PHE A 6 0.29 -6.37 6.29
CA PHE A 6 1.73 -6.60 6.30
C PHE A 6 2.00 -8.09 6.26
N LEU A 7 2.66 -8.58 5.22
CA LEU A 7 3.00 -10.00 5.07
C LEU A 7 4.36 -10.33 5.70
N GLY A 8 5.23 -9.32 5.76
CA GLY A 8 6.49 -9.36 6.51
C GLY A 8 6.98 -7.95 6.84
N THR A 9 7.70 -7.84 7.96
CA THR A 9 8.07 -6.58 8.61
C THR A 9 9.52 -6.54 9.10
N SER A 10 10.31 -7.58 8.82
CA SER A 10 11.72 -7.71 9.20
C SER A 10 12.65 -7.14 8.14
N SER A 11 13.76 -6.55 8.58
CA SER A 11 14.83 -6.06 7.71
C SER A 11 15.94 -7.07 7.47
N GLY A 12 16.36 -7.21 6.21
CA GLY A 12 17.51 -7.98 5.75
C GLY A 12 17.31 -9.49 5.77
N VAL A 13 16.79 -10.04 6.88
CA VAL A 13 16.62 -11.48 7.10
C VAL A 13 15.31 -11.78 7.83
N PRO A 14 14.70 -12.95 7.60
CA PRO A 14 13.55 -13.38 8.37
C PRO A 14 13.99 -13.76 9.80
N THR A 15 13.04 -13.65 10.72
CA THR A 15 13.17 -14.09 12.11
C THR A 15 12.11 -15.13 12.43
N LYS A 16 12.07 -15.60 13.69
CA LYS A 16 11.00 -16.51 14.12
C LYS A 16 9.63 -15.84 14.14
N ASN A 17 9.57 -14.52 14.37
CA ASN A 17 8.30 -13.80 14.55
C ASN A 17 7.94 -12.92 13.35
N ARG A 18 8.91 -12.52 12.52
CA ARG A 18 8.73 -11.59 11.40
C ARG A 18 9.39 -12.10 10.12
N ASN A 19 8.63 -12.15 9.03
CA ASN A 19 9.17 -12.39 7.69
C ASN A 19 9.78 -11.10 7.10
N VAL A 20 10.55 -11.23 6.03
CA VAL A 20 11.08 -10.10 5.24
C VAL A 20 9.99 -9.33 4.49
N THR A 21 10.32 -8.11 4.05
CA THR A 21 9.39 -7.09 3.54
C THR A 21 8.41 -7.58 2.47
N ALA A 22 7.13 -7.41 2.77
CA ALA A 22 6.04 -7.49 1.81
C ALA A 22 4.78 -6.82 2.37
N LEU A 23 4.19 -5.90 1.63
CA LEU A 23 2.99 -5.16 2.02
C LEU A 23 1.89 -5.31 0.98
N ALA A 24 0.75 -5.87 1.35
CA ALA A 24 -0.44 -5.87 0.52
C ALA A 24 -1.26 -4.58 0.74
N VAL A 25 -1.60 -3.90 -0.35
CA VAL A 25 -2.37 -2.66 -0.40
C VAL A 25 -3.68 -2.92 -1.14
N GLN A 26 -4.79 -2.95 -0.41
CA GLN A 26 -6.14 -2.94 -0.96
C GLN A 26 -6.67 -1.52 -1.04
N THR A 27 -7.33 -1.20 -2.14
CA THR A 27 -8.04 0.08 -2.30
C THR A 27 -9.54 -0.14 -2.14
N GLY A 28 -10.28 0.90 -1.75
CA GLY A 28 -11.74 0.85 -1.68
C GLY A 28 -12.47 0.92 -3.03
N LEU A 29 -11.77 0.70 -4.15
CA LEU A 29 -12.31 0.82 -5.51
C LEU A 29 -12.93 -0.48 -6.01
N ASN A 30 -12.26 -1.61 -5.74
CA ASN A 30 -12.68 -2.95 -6.16
C ASN A 30 -11.99 -4.01 -5.26
N ARG A 31 -12.04 -5.29 -5.65
CA ARG A 31 -11.40 -6.38 -4.91
C ARG A 31 -9.90 -6.51 -5.17
N ASP A 32 -9.37 -5.79 -6.14
CA ASP A 32 -7.96 -5.88 -6.48
C ASP A 32 -7.07 -5.36 -5.35
N TRP A 33 -5.88 -5.94 -5.28
CA TRP A 33 -4.86 -5.52 -4.34
C TRP A 33 -3.51 -5.43 -5.04
N TRP A 34 -2.63 -4.62 -4.47
CA TRP A 34 -1.27 -4.38 -4.94
C TRP A 34 -0.29 -4.90 -3.90
N LEU A 35 0.82 -5.46 -4.36
CA LEU A 35 1.91 -5.88 -3.49
C LEU A 35 3.04 -4.86 -3.61
N VAL A 36 3.47 -4.26 -2.50
CA VAL A 36 4.71 -3.47 -2.44
C VAL A 36 5.77 -4.33 -1.78
N ASP A 37 6.84 -4.60 -2.54
CA ASP A 37 7.89 -5.58 -2.28
C ASP A 37 7.40 -7.03 -2.12
N CYS A 38 8.26 -7.97 -2.46
CA CYS A 38 8.00 -9.40 -2.46
C CYS A 38 9.24 -10.16 -1.96
N GLY A 39 9.60 -9.94 -0.70
CA GLY A 39 10.67 -10.68 -0.03
C GLY A 39 10.45 -12.19 -0.04
N GLU A 40 11.52 -12.94 0.24
CA GLU A 40 11.46 -14.40 0.35
C GLU A 40 10.29 -14.86 1.22
N ALA A 41 9.67 -15.98 0.83
CA ALA A 41 8.53 -16.60 1.49
C ALA A 41 7.22 -15.78 1.53
N THR A 42 7.10 -14.63 0.84
CA THR A 42 5.84 -13.86 0.73
C THR A 42 4.64 -14.73 0.35
N GLN A 43 4.80 -15.65 -0.60
CA GLN A 43 3.75 -16.60 -0.99
C GLN A 43 3.25 -17.52 0.14
N HIS A 44 4.11 -17.85 1.11
CA HIS A 44 3.73 -18.64 2.29
C HIS A 44 2.91 -17.77 3.25
N ARG A 45 3.30 -16.49 3.42
CA ARG A 45 2.56 -15.53 4.24
C ARG A 45 1.16 -15.27 3.69
N LEU A 46 1.00 -15.25 2.36
CA LEU A 46 -0.30 -15.12 1.71
C LEU A 46 -1.29 -16.24 2.07
N GLN A 47 -0.82 -17.45 2.40
CA GLN A 47 -1.70 -18.56 2.79
C GLN A 47 -2.41 -18.32 4.13
N HIS A 48 -1.98 -17.31 4.89
CA HIS A 48 -2.51 -16.99 6.21
C HIS A 48 -3.41 -15.75 6.23
N VAL A 49 -3.70 -15.16 5.07
CA VAL A 49 -4.54 -13.96 4.95
C VAL A 49 -5.61 -14.15 3.87
N PRO A 50 -6.76 -13.45 3.95
CA PRO A 50 -7.84 -13.58 2.98
C PRO A 50 -7.57 -12.79 1.68
N LEU A 51 -6.37 -12.92 1.12
CA LEU A 51 -5.96 -12.33 -0.15
C LEU A 51 -5.64 -13.44 -1.14
N SER A 52 -6.24 -13.40 -2.32
CA SER A 52 -5.94 -14.37 -3.37
C SER A 52 -5.06 -13.76 -4.46
N VAL A 53 -4.14 -14.57 -4.96
CA VAL A 53 -3.26 -14.22 -6.07
C VAL A 53 -4.02 -14.04 -7.39
N HIS A 54 -5.33 -14.30 -7.48
CA HIS A 54 -6.15 -13.98 -8.66
C HIS A 54 -6.58 -12.50 -8.68
N GLU A 55 -6.78 -11.89 -7.51
CA GLU A 55 -7.09 -10.46 -7.35
C GLU A 55 -5.83 -9.56 -7.26
N LEU A 56 -4.62 -10.12 -7.28
CA LEU A 56 -3.39 -9.32 -7.31
C LEU A 56 -3.30 -8.54 -8.64
N ALA A 57 -3.45 -7.22 -8.64
CA ALA A 57 -3.41 -6.40 -9.85
C ALA A 57 -1.99 -6.07 -10.30
N GLY A 58 -1.10 -5.80 -9.34
CA GLY A 58 0.28 -5.48 -9.64
C GLY A 58 1.23 -5.62 -8.45
N ILE A 59 2.50 -5.74 -8.77
CA ILE A 59 3.62 -5.80 -7.82
C ILE A 59 4.52 -4.60 -8.09
N CYS A 60 4.83 -3.84 -7.04
CA CYS A 60 5.69 -2.67 -7.04
C CYS A 60 6.94 -2.99 -6.22
N ILE A 61 8.12 -3.04 -6.84
CA ILE A 61 9.37 -3.36 -6.14
C ILE A 61 10.18 -2.09 -5.93
N THR A 62 10.46 -1.76 -4.67
CA THR A 62 11.17 -0.54 -4.27
C THR A 62 12.61 -0.55 -4.74
N HIS A 63 13.31 -1.67 -4.58
CA HIS A 63 14.70 -1.85 -4.98
C HIS A 63 15.09 -3.34 -5.08
N ILE A 64 16.33 -3.60 -5.49
CA ILE A 64 16.78 -4.94 -5.91
C ILE A 64 17.23 -5.89 -4.78
N HIS A 65 17.25 -5.47 -3.51
CA HIS A 65 17.72 -6.37 -2.45
C HIS A 65 16.81 -7.58 -2.27
N GLY A 66 17.39 -8.67 -1.77
CA GLY A 66 16.74 -9.98 -1.76
C GLY A 66 15.56 -10.10 -0.82
N ASP A 67 15.65 -9.45 0.34
CA ASP A 67 14.57 -9.31 1.31
C ASP A 67 13.36 -8.50 0.81
N HIS A 68 13.47 -7.89 -0.37
CA HIS A 68 12.38 -7.20 -1.07
C HIS A 68 11.95 -7.89 -2.37
N SER A 69 12.66 -8.92 -2.85
CA SER A 69 12.44 -9.42 -4.22
C SER A 69 12.58 -10.92 -4.43
N TYR A 70 13.23 -11.66 -3.53
CA TYR A 70 13.49 -13.10 -3.72
C TYR A 70 12.22 -13.97 -3.71
N GLY A 71 11.10 -13.47 -3.17
CA GLY A 71 9.82 -14.17 -3.22
C GLY A 71 9.16 -14.14 -4.60
N LEU A 72 9.60 -13.25 -5.50
CA LEU A 72 8.91 -12.97 -6.77
C LEU A 72 8.79 -14.22 -7.67
N PRO A 73 9.85 -15.01 -7.96
CA PRO A 73 9.72 -16.18 -8.81
C PRO A 73 8.74 -17.22 -8.25
N GLY A 74 8.82 -17.49 -6.94
CA GLY A 74 7.93 -18.44 -6.27
C GLY A 74 6.47 -18.00 -6.32
N LEU A 75 6.20 -16.72 -6.02
CA LEU A 75 4.85 -16.16 -6.07
C LEU A 75 4.23 -16.27 -7.47
N LEU A 76 5.01 -15.94 -8.52
CA LEU A 76 4.56 -16.03 -9.91
C LEU A 76 4.31 -17.47 -10.34
N ALA A 77 5.17 -18.41 -9.93
CA ALA A 77 4.98 -19.83 -10.17
C ALA A 77 3.68 -20.33 -9.53
N SER A 78 3.45 -20.02 -8.25
CA SER A 78 2.23 -20.41 -7.56
C SER A 78 0.98 -19.81 -8.20
N ALA A 79 1.00 -18.52 -8.57
CA ALA A 79 -0.12 -17.92 -9.30
C ALA A 79 -0.40 -18.62 -10.64
N SER A 80 0.64 -19.01 -11.37
CA SER A 80 0.52 -19.76 -12.63
C SER A 80 -0.13 -21.14 -12.39
N MET A 81 0.36 -21.87 -11.39
CA MET A 81 -0.11 -23.21 -11.03
C MET A 81 -1.53 -23.22 -10.45
N THR A 82 -1.99 -22.14 -9.81
CA THR A 82 -3.39 -22.01 -9.37
C THR A 82 -4.33 -21.60 -10.50
N GLY A 83 -3.85 -21.51 -11.74
CA GLY A 83 -4.68 -21.23 -12.92
C GLY A 83 -5.01 -19.76 -13.10
N ARG A 84 -4.15 -18.84 -12.63
CA ARG A 84 -4.30 -17.42 -12.95
C ARG A 84 -4.15 -17.20 -14.45
N THR A 85 -5.08 -16.49 -15.08
CA THR A 85 -5.00 -16.09 -16.49
C THR A 85 -4.97 -14.56 -16.68
N ARG A 86 -5.40 -13.81 -15.67
CA ARG A 86 -5.47 -12.34 -15.72
C ARG A 86 -4.05 -11.74 -15.78
N PRO A 87 -3.78 -10.75 -16.65
CA PRO A 87 -2.51 -10.04 -16.69
C PRO A 87 -2.10 -9.54 -15.30
N LEU A 88 -0.80 -9.54 -15.02
CA LEU A 88 -0.21 -9.04 -13.79
C LEU A 88 0.80 -7.95 -14.13
N ILE A 89 0.70 -6.79 -13.49
CA ILE A 89 1.65 -5.71 -13.66
C ILE A 89 2.85 -5.94 -12.73
N LEU A 90 4.06 -5.79 -13.26
CA LEU A 90 5.30 -5.78 -12.49
C LEU A 90 6.03 -4.45 -12.72
N ILE A 91 6.01 -3.58 -11.71
CA ILE A 91 6.76 -2.33 -11.69
C ILE A 91 8.04 -2.60 -10.91
N ALA A 92 9.18 -2.64 -11.60
CA ALA A 92 10.44 -3.05 -10.99
C ALA A 92 11.66 -2.45 -11.70
N PRO A 93 12.83 -2.41 -11.05
CA PRO A 93 14.08 -2.06 -11.70
C PRO A 93 14.46 -3.05 -12.81
N LEU A 94 15.09 -2.55 -13.87
CA LEU A 94 15.54 -3.35 -15.02
C LEU A 94 16.43 -4.55 -14.61
N ALA A 95 17.33 -4.34 -13.65
CA ALA A 95 18.19 -5.41 -13.13
C ALA A 95 17.40 -6.57 -12.51
N LEU A 96 16.29 -6.26 -11.83
CA LEU A 96 15.41 -7.29 -11.26
C LEU A 96 14.66 -8.04 -12.35
N LYS A 97 14.19 -7.33 -13.39
CA LYS A 97 13.55 -7.98 -14.54
C LYS A 97 14.49 -8.95 -15.25
N ALA A 98 15.76 -8.57 -15.43
CA ALA A 98 16.78 -9.44 -16.01
C ALA A 98 17.03 -10.70 -15.17
N TRP A 99 17.09 -10.56 -13.84
CA TRP A 99 17.20 -11.70 -12.91
C TRP A 99 15.97 -12.62 -12.96
N LEU A 100 14.76 -12.04 -13.00
CA LEU A 100 13.53 -12.80 -13.12
C LEU A 100 13.50 -13.58 -14.44
N ASP A 101 13.83 -12.95 -15.56
CA ASP A 101 13.87 -13.60 -16.87
C ASP A 101 14.87 -14.75 -16.92
N ALA A 102 16.06 -14.56 -16.34
CA ALA A 102 17.04 -15.64 -16.20
C ALA A 102 16.49 -16.79 -15.36
N THR A 103 15.78 -16.50 -14.26
CA THR A 103 15.13 -17.51 -13.43
C THR A 103 14.07 -18.27 -14.22
N LEU A 104 13.16 -17.57 -14.90
CA LEU A 104 12.14 -18.18 -15.74
C LEU A 104 12.74 -19.11 -16.80
N LEU A 105 13.81 -18.66 -17.47
CA LEU A 105 14.53 -19.43 -18.47
C LEU A 105 15.19 -20.68 -17.88
N HIS A 106 15.94 -20.54 -16.78
CA HIS A 106 16.75 -21.63 -16.22
C HIS A 106 15.97 -22.63 -15.37
N THR A 107 14.75 -22.28 -14.92
CA THR A 107 13.86 -23.20 -14.21
C THR A 107 12.73 -23.74 -15.09
N GLU A 108 12.72 -23.41 -16.39
CA GLU A 108 11.62 -23.74 -17.32
C GLU A 108 10.24 -23.33 -16.77
N LEU A 109 10.18 -22.15 -16.13
CA LEU A 109 8.93 -21.64 -15.56
C LEU A 109 8.13 -20.88 -16.61
N PHE A 110 6.98 -21.44 -16.98
CA PHE A 110 6.02 -20.82 -17.89
C PHE A 110 4.85 -20.21 -17.10
N LEU A 111 4.56 -18.94 -17.37
CA LEU A 111 3.41 -18.24 -16.79
C LEU A 111 2.17 -18.43 -17.67
N THR A 112 1.06 -18.85 -17.05
CA THR A 112 -0.25 -19.00 -17.70
C THR A 112 -0.98 -17.67 -17.92
N PHE A 113 -0.35 -16.55 -17.55
CA PHE A 113 -0.87 -15.20 -17.66
C PHE A 113 0.20 -14.22 -18.18
N PRO A 114 -0.20 -13.12 -18.84
CA PRO A 114 0.74 -12.09 -19.26
C PRO A 114 1.36 -11.34 -18.06
N LEU A 115 2.69 -11.26 -18.01
CA LEU A 115 3.41 -10.39 -17.08
C LEU A 115 3.76 -9.07 -17.78
N VAL A 116 3.06 -8.00 -17.42
CA VAL A 116 3.23 -6.66 -17.98
C VAL A 116 4.30 -5.93 -17.18
N TYR A 117 5.52 -5.87 -17.73
CA TYR A 117 6.64 -5.19 -17.09
C TYR A 117 6.60 -3.68 -17.34
N ILE A 118 6.82 -2.90 -16.28
CA ILE A 118 7.03 -1.46 -16.31
C ILE A 118 8.36 -1.19 -15.61
N ASP A 119 9.29 -0.57 -16.34
CA ASP A 119 10.54 -0.11 -15.76
C ASP A 119 10.25 1.05 -14.79
N VAL A 120 10.61 0.87 -13.52
CA VAL A 120 10.37 1.85 -12.47
C VAL A 120 11.08 3.19 -12.73
N ASP A 121 12.19 3.16 -13.49
CA ASP A 121 12.97 4.36 -13.79
C ASP A 121 12.43 5.15 -14.99
N ALA A 122 11.57 4.56 -15.82
CA ALA A 122 11.13 5.15 -17.09
C ALA A 122 10.25 6.40 -16.93
N SER A 123 9.46 6.51 -15.85
CA SER A 123 8.53 7.62 -15.61
C SER A 123 8.25 7.77 -14.12
N GLU A 124 7.89 8.98 -13.68
CA GLU A 124 7.36 9.20 -12.33
C GLU A 124 5.97 8.55 -12.16
N LEU A 125 5.09 8.71 -13.15
CA LEU A 125 3.81 8.00 -13.20
C LEU A 125 4.05 6.59 -13.72
N VAL A 126 3.87 5.60 -12.84
CA VAL A 126 4.14 4.18 -13.14
C VAL A 126 2.86 3.37 -13.38
N HIS A 127 1.71 3.85 -12.90
CA HIS A 127 0.43 3.25 -13.22
C HIS A 127 -0.72 4.26 -13.07
N GLU A 128 -1.69 4.18 -13.97
CA GLU A 128 -2.92 4.96 -13.91
C GLU A 128 -4.10 4.11 -14.40
N GLN A 129 -5.19 4.16 -13.65
CA GLN A 129 -6.50 3.63 -14.03
C GLN A 129 -7.59 4.46 -13.36
N THR A 130 -8.86 4.20 -13.69
CA THR A 130 -9.99 4.92 -13.09
C THR A 130 -9.94 4.89 -11.57
N GLY A 131 -9.75 6.08 -10.97
CA GLY A 131 -9.73 6.27 -9.52
C GLY A 131 -8.45 5.85 -8.81
N LEU A 132 -7.41 5.36 -9.51
CA LEU A 132 -6.12 5.01 -8.92
C LEU A 132 -4.96 5.52 -9.77
N ARG A 133 -4.05 6.26 -9.13
CA ARG A 133 -2.77 6.68 -9.70
C ARG A 133 -1.63 6.24 -8.79
N ILE A 134 -0.58 5.66 -9.36
CA ILE A 134 0.63 5.25 -8.63
C ILE A 134 1.83 6.00 -9.21
N THR A 135 2.53 6.73 -8.36
CA THR A 135 3.75 7.46 -8.73
C THR A 135 4.95 6.94 -7.93
N ARG A 136 6.14 6.95 -8.54
CA ARG A 136 7.41 6.61 -7.90
C ARG A 136 8.18 7.86 -7.49
N HIS A 137 8.89 7.79 -6.36
CA HIS A 137 9.68 8.89 -5.81
C HIS A 137 11.09 8.38 -5.47
N PRO A 138 12.18 8.93 -6.06
CA PRO A 138 13.54 8.48 -5.79
C PRO A 138 13.95 8.62 -4.32
N LEU A 139 14.74 7.65 -3.84
CA LEU A 139 15.27 7.60 -2.48
C LEU A 139 16.80 7.51 -2.47
N SER A 140 17.37 7.60 -1.27
CA SER A 140 18.80 7.40 -1.00
C SER A 140 19.00 6.09 -0.25
N HIS A 141 19.62 5.11 -0.91
CA HIS A 141 19.93 3.79 -0.36
C HIS A 141 21.14 3.18 -1.11
N ARG A 142 21.72 2.07 -0.62
CA ARG A 142 22.91 1.44 -1.24
C ARG A 142 22.71 1.06 -2.71
N ALA A 143 21.50 0.62 -3.04
CA ALA A 143 21.06 0.41 -4.41
C ALA A 143 20.01 1.49 -4.75
N PRO A 144 19.83 1.86 -6.04
CA PRO A 144 18.72 2.71 -6.44
C PRO A 144 17.40 2.19 -5.86
N SER A 145 16.71 3.05 -5.14
CA SER A 145 15.50 2.74 -4.38
C SER A 145 14.44 3.81 -4.66
N VAL A 146 13.18 3.40 -4.64
CA VAL A 146 12.05 4.30 -4.80
C VAL A 146 10.98 4.05 -3.74
N ALA A 147 10.23 5.10 -3.43
CA ALA A 147 8.96 5.03 -2.73
C ALA A 147 7.79 5.01 -3.73
N TYR A 148 6.66 4.47 -3.30
CA TYR A 148 5.42 4.48 -4.07
C TYR A 148 4.36 5.32 -3.38
N ARG A 149 3.77 6.26 -4.12
CA ARG A 149 2.60 7.02 -3.71
C ARG A 149 1.38 6.52 -4.47
N PHE A 150 0.36 6.12 -3.73
CA PHE A 150 -0.96 5.72 -4.23
C PHE A 150 -1.95 6.87 -3.97
N ASP A 151 -2.43 7.51 -5.04
CA ASP A 151 -3.57 8.42 -4.98
C ASP A 151 -4.83 7.66 -5.41
N VAL A 152 -5.82 7.59 -4.52
CA VAL A 152 -7.13 7.00 -4.77
C VAL A 152 -8.19 8.10 -4.75
N GLU A 153 -9.01 8.14 -5.79
CA GLU A 153 -10.16 9.02 -5.92
C GLU A 153 -11.39 8.21 -6.27
N ARG A 154 -12.48 8.43 -5.53
CA ARG A 154 -13.78 7.82 -5.86
C ARG A 154 -14.91 8.81 -5.68
N SER A 155 -15.85 8.76 -6.62
CA SER A 155 -17.10 9.52 -6.54
C SER A 155 -18.19 8.62 -5.96
N LYS A 156 -18.83 9.06 -4.89
CA LYS A 156 -20.00 8.40 -4.32
C LYS A 156 -21.22 9.31 -4.44
N ARG A 157 -22.29 8.83 -5.05
CA ARG A 157 -23.61 9.48 -5.00
C ARG A 157 -24.25 9.18 -3.65
N LYS A 158 -24.45 10.21 -2.84
CA LYS A 158 -25.17 10.14 -1.58
C LYS A 158 -26.58 10.67 -1.80
N LEU A 159 -27.57 9.84 -1.52
CA LEU A 159 -28.98 10.23 -1.57
C LEU A 159 -29.26 11.28 -0.49
N ASP A 160 -29.96 12.34 -0.88
CA ASP A 160 -30.64 13.23 0.04
C ASP A 160 -32.00 12.60 0.38
N THR A 161 -32.02 11.87 1.51
CA THR A 161 -33.21 11.14 1.93
C THR A 161 -34.38 12.05 2.27
N ASP A 162 -34.12 13.29 2.66
CA ASP A 162 -35.17 14.24 3.03
C ASP A 162 -35.76 14.89 1.78
N ALA A 163 -34.94 15.22 0.77
CA ALA A 163 -35.42 15.64 -0.54
C ALA A 163 -36.25 14.56 -1.24
N LEU A 164 -35.84 13.28 -1.15
CA LEU A 164 -36.61 12.15 -1.68
C LEU A 164 -37.98 12.01 -1.03
N ARG A 165 -38.04 12.10 0.30
CA ARG A 165 -39.32 12.05 1.04
C ARG A 165 -40.21 13.25 0.71
N ALA A 166 -39.64 14.44 0.58
CA ALA A 166 -40.38 15.65 0.20
C ALA A 166 -40.98 15.56 -1.21
N ARG A 167 -40.36 14.80 -2.12
CA ARG A 167 -40.86 14.52 -3.47
C ARG A 167 -41.75 13.27 -3.55
N GLY A 168 -42.15 12.69 -2.41
CA GLY A 168 -43.04 11.52 -2.37
C GLY A 168 -42.38 10.20 -2.78
N VAL A 169 -41.05 10.13 -2.88
CA VAL A 169 -40.34 8.90 -3.27
C VAL A 169 -40.15 8.02 -2.04
N ALA A 170 -40.96 6.97 -1.93
CA ALA A 170 -40.86 6.01 -0.83
C ALA A 170 -39.51 5.25 -0.84
N PRO A 171 -38.93 4.91 0.33
CA PRO A 171 -37.74 4.08 0.40
C PRO A 171 -37.94 2.74 -0.30
N GLY A 172 -37.05 2.38 -1.22
CA GLY A 172 -37.19 1.18 -2.02
C GLY A 172 -36.24 1.11 -3.21
N PRO A 173 -36.50 0.23 -4.20
CA PRO A 173 -35.65 0.04 -5.38
C PRO A 173 -35.37 1.32 -6.16
N ASP A 174 -36.32 2.27 -6.17
CA ASP A 174 -36.20 3.52 -6.89
C ASP A 174 -35.14 4.46 -6.31
N TRP A 175 -34.87 4.39 -5.00
CA TRP A 175 -33.74 5.09 -4.39
C TRP A 175 -32.41 4.57 -4.95
N GLY A 176 -32.32 3.26 -5.20
CA GLY A 176 -31.15 2.64 -5.83
C GLY A 176 -30.95 3.10 -7.28
N LYS A 177 -32.04 3.26 -8.04
CA LYS A 177 -31.99 3.80 -9.42
C LYS A 177 -31.50 5.25 -9.43
N LEU A 178 -32.05 6.10 -8.56
CA LEU A 178 -31.63 7.50 -8.42
C LEU A 178 -30.16 7.58 -7.96
N GLN A 179 -29.74 6.74 -7.01
CA GLN A 179 -28.35 6.68 -6.57
C GLN A 179 -27.39 6.22 -7.68
N ALA A 180 -27.85 5.37 -8.60
CA ALA A 180 -27.11 4.97 -9.79
C ALA A 180 -27.10 6.06 -10.90
N GLY A 181 -27.71 7.22 -10.66
CA GLY A 181 -27.77 8.32 -11.62
C GLY A 181 -28.90 8.20 -12.64
N GLN A 182 -29.88 7.32 -12.41
CA GLN A 182 -31.03 7.16 -13.29
C GLN A 182 -32.18 8.04 -12.82
N ASP A 183 -32.74 8.85 -13.72
CA ASP A 183 -33.94 9.63 -13.43
C ASP A 183 -35.16 8.72 -13.27
N LEU A 184 -36.10 9.15 -12.44
CA LEU A 184 -37.31 8.40 -12.09
C LEU A 184 -38.54 9.18 -12.51
N VAL A 185 -39.47 8.52 -13.19
CA VAL A 185 -40.83 9.06 -13.41
C VAL A 185 -41.75 8.41 -12.38
N LEU A 186 -42.46 9.22 -11.59
CA LEU A 186 -43.40 8.76 -10.57
C LEU A 186 -44.75 8.39 -11.21
N ASP A 187 -45.61 7.71 -10.43
CA ASP A 187 -46.95 7.28 -10.88
C ASP A 187 -47.86 8.46 -11.28
N ASP A 188 -47.62 9.65 -10.73
CA ASP A 188 -48.32 10.89 -11.09
C ASP A 188 -47.77 11.57 -12.36
N GLY A 189 -46.76 10.97 -13.00
CA GLY A 189 -46.09 11.47 -14.20
C GLY A 189 -44.99 12.49 -13.94
N SER A 190 -44.70 12.84 -12.68
CA SER A 190 -43.62 13.78 -12.35
C SER A 190 -42.24 13.15 -12.53
N LEU A 191 -41.26 13.95 -12.97
CA LEU A 191 -39.87 13.53 -13.15
C LEU A 191 -39.03 13.94 -11.93
N VAL A 192 -38.39 12.97 -11.29
CA VAL A 192 -37.37 13.16 -10.27
C VAL A 192 -36.01 12.90 -10.91
N ARG A 193 -35.22 13.96 -11.09
CA ARG A 193 -33.85 13.83 -11.59
C ARG A 193 -32.92 13.33 -10.51
N ALA A 194 -32.04 12.40 -10.85
CA ALA A 194 -31.07 11.85 -9.90
C ALA A 194 -30.17 12.94 -9.30
N ASP A 195 -29.74 13.92 -10.10
CA ASP A 195 -28.87 15.01 -9.67
C ASP A 195 -29.53 15.99 -8.70
N ASP A 196 -30.86 16.07 -8.68
CA ASP A 196 -31.59 16.93 -7.74
C ASP A 196 -31.69 16.33 -6.32
N VAL A 197 -31.55 15.00 -6.22
CA VAL A 197 -31.78 14.22 -4.99
C VAL A 197 -30.55 13.40 -4.58
N CYS A 198 -29.44 13.58 -5.29
CA CYS A 198 -28.14 12.99 -4.97
C CYS A 198 -27.06 14.06 -4.97
N ALA A 199 -26.32 14.16 -3.87
CA ALA A 199 -25.05 14.88 -3.86
C ALA A 199 -23.91 13.94 -4.28
N VAL A 200 -23.08 14.37 -5.24
CA VAL A 200 -21.82 13.68 -5.55
C VAL A 200 -20.78 14.09 -4.52
N GLN A 201 -20.35 13.13 -3.70
CA GLN A 201 -19.24 13.31 -2.78
C GLN A 201 -17.99 12.70 -3.40
N GLN A 202 -16.95 13.51 -3.59
CA GLN A 202 -15.62 13.03 -3.94
C GLN A 202 -14.87 12.65 -2.67
N GLU A 203 -14.35 11.43 -2.65
CA GLU A 203 -13.49 10.95 -1.58
C GLU A 203 -12.09 10.73 -2.15
N ARG A 204 -11.09 11.34 -1.52
CA ARG A 204 -9.67 11.20 -1.89
C ARG A 204 -8.89 10.59 -0.73
N ALA A 205 -8.04 9.61 -1.06
CA ALA A 205 -7.11 9.01 -0.13
C ALA A 205 -5.72 8.88 -0.76
N VAL A 206 -4.69 9.11 0.04
CA VAL A 206 -3.29 9.14 -0.36
C VAL A 206 -2.48 8.33 0.65
N LEU A 207 -1.77 7.32 0.13
CA LEU A 207 -0.83 6.48 0.85
C LEU A 207 0.55 6.64 0.24
N VAL A 208 1.58 6.75 1.08
CA VAL A 208 2.99 6.67 0.69
C VAL A 208 3.62 5.45 1.35
N VAL A 209 4.29 4.61 0.56
CA VAL A 209 5.15 3.51 1.03
C VAL A 209 6.59 3.91 0.75
N GLY A 210 7.33 4.21 1.81
CA GLY A 210 8.59 4.94 1.78
C GLY A 210 9.82 4.15 1.37
N GLY A 211 9.71 2.84 1.13
CA GLY A 211 10.83 1.96 0.80
C GLY A 211 11.98 2.03 1.82
N ASP A 212 13.11 1.45 1.46
CA ASP A 212 14.36 1.59 2.22
C ASP A 212 15.08 2.87 1.82
N ASN A 213 15.43 3.69 2.81
CA ASN A 213 16.16 4.94 2.62
C ASN A 213 16.76 5.52 3.90
N ASP A 214 17.83 6.31 3.78
CA ASP A 214 18.48 7.04 4.90
C ASP A 214 18.09 8.52 5.03
N THR A 215 17.28 9.03 4.09
CA THR A 215 16.96 10.45 3.96
C THR A 215 15.45 10.65 3.82
N PRO A 216 14.68 10.58 4.93
CA PRO A 216 13.21 10.72 4.90
C PRO A 216 12.71 11.99 4.21
N ALA A 217 13.49 13.08 4.26
CA ALA A 217 13.15 14.36 3.63
C ALA A 217 12.94 14.27 2.10
N LEU A 218 13.49 13.26 1.42
CA LEU A 218 13.23 13.01 -0.01
C LEU A 218 11.75 12.71 -0.28
N LEU A 219 11.00 12.29 0.74
CA LEU A 219 9.57 12.02 0.66
C LEU A 219 8.70 13.27 0.85
N ALA A 220 9.26 14.47 1.09
CA ALA A 220 8.47 15.67 1.35
C ALA A 220 7.43 15.94 0.26
N ASP A 221 7.82 15.77 -1.00
CA ASP A 221 6.95 15.93 -2.16
C ASP A 221 5.90 14.83 -2.26
N ALA A 222 6.33 13.58 -2.05
CA ALA A 222 5.46 12.41 -2.04
C ALA A 222 4.43 12.45 -0.91
N CYS A 223 4.74 13.11 0.21
CA CYS A 223 3.89 13.17 1.40
C CYS A 223 2.93 14.36 1.41
N ARG A 224 2.96 15.25 0.39
CA ARG A 224 1.98 16.32 0.29
C ARG A 224 0.55 15.77 0.29
N ASP A 225 -0.25 16.22 1.24
CA ASP A 225 -1.64 15.77 1.47
C ASP A 225 -1.78 14.26 1.74
N ALA A 226 -0.69 13.55 2.07
CA ALA A 226 -0.77 12.13 2.38
C ALA A 226 -1.48 11.91 3.72
N GLN A 227 -2.38 10.93 3.77
CA GLN A 227 -2.99 10.52 5.04
C GLN A 227 -2.17 9.42 5.72
N ILE A 228 -1.44 8.59 4.99
CA ILE A 228 -0.66 7.49 5.56
C ILE A 228 0.75 7.51 4.99
N LEU A 229 1.74 7.43 5.87
CA LEU A 229 3.09 7.02 5.52
C LEU A 229 3.41 5.66 6.16
N VAL A 230 3.78 4.70 5.33
CA VAL A 230 4.47 3.48 5.75
C VAL A 230 5.96 3.71 5.52
N HIS A 231 6.80 3.59 6.55
CA HIS A 231 8.23 3.88 6.43
C HIS A 231 9.08 2.83 7.15
N GLU A 232 10.27 2.56 6.63
CA GLU A 232 11.27 1.77 7.35
C GLU A 232 11.67 2.44 8.68
N ALA A 233 12.02 1.62 9.66
CA ALA A 233 12.46 2.04 10.97
C ALA A 233 13.48 1.04 11.51
N THR A 234 14.53 0.79 10.72
CA THR A 234 15.42 -0.35 10.96
C THR A 234 16.17 -0.25 12.29
N TYR A 235 16.48 0.97 12.75
CA TYR A 235 17.20 1.21 13.99
C TYR A 235 16.61 2.36 14.81
N THR A 236 16.78 2.33 16.14
CA THR A 236 16.77 3.55 16.94
C THR A 236 17.97 4.44 16.56
N GLU A 237 17.89 5.75 16.78
CA GLU A 237 18.99 6.67 16.46
C GLU A 237 20.27 6.27 17.22
N ALA A 238 20.15 5.92 18.50
CA ALA A 238 21.28 5.50 19.32
C ALA A 238 22.00 4.25 18.77
N VAL A 239 21.26 3.32 18.14
CA VAL A 239 21.85 2.14 17.49
C VAL A 239 22.42 2.50 16.13
N LEU A 240 21.73 3.31 15.32
CA LEU A 240 22.23 3.75 14.02
C LEU A 240 23.59 4.45 14.15
N GLN A 241 23.76 5.31 15.16
CA GLN A 241 25.03 5.98 15.45
C GLN A 241 26.19 5.01 15.77
N LYS A 242 25.89 3.84 16.34
CA LYS A 242 26.90 2.79 16.61
C LYS A 242 27.21 1.94 15.39
N VAL A 243 26.19 1.63 14.59
CA VAL A 243 26.32 0.84 13.36
C VAL A 243 27.03 1.65 12.26
N GLY A 244 26.84 2.97 12.26
CA GLY A 244 27.41 3.89 11.28
C GLY A 244 26.55 4.01 10.01
N PRO A 245 26.99 4.83 9.04
CA PRO A 245 26.18 5.19 7.86
C PRO A 245 26.12 4.10 6.78
N GLY A 246 26.96 3.07 6.86
CA GLY A 246 27.12 2.05 5.82
C GLY A 246 25.84 1.33 5.37
N PRO A 247 24.88 1.01 6.26
CA PRO A 247 23.63 0.38 5.85
C PRO A 247 22.66 1.27 5.07
N THR A 248 22.85 2.60 5.07
CA THR A 248 21.95 3.59 4.44
C THR A 248 20.46 3.37 4.74
N HIS A 249 20.14 3.24 6.03
CA HIS A 249 18.79 3.13 6.56
C HIS A 249 18.44 4.34 7.43
N SER A 250 17.15 4.54 7.66
CA SER A 250 16.63 5.59 8.54
C SER A 250 16.57 5.12 9.99
N SER A 251 16.68 6.07 10.91
CA SER A 251 16.35 5.83 12.31
C SER A 251 14.90 6.16 12.61
N VAL A 252 14.36 5.52 13.65
CA VAL A 252 13.04 5.81 14.19
C VAL A 252 12.87 7.30 14.50
N GLN A 253 13.83 7.90 15.20
CA GLN A 253 13.82 9.35 15.47
C GLN A 253 13.66 10.19 14.20
N ARG A 254 14.50 9.97 13.17
CA ARG A 254 14.47 10.78 11.94
C ARG A 254 13.14 10.67 11.21
N VAL A 255 12.59 9.46 11.14
CA VAL A 255 11.30 9.19 10.50
C VAL A 255 10.16 9.84 11.26
N ALA A 256 10.15 9.72 12.59
CA ALA A 256 9.13 10.33 13.43
C ALA A 256 9.16 11.87 13.35
N GLN A 257 10.35 12.48 13.34
CA GLN A 257 10.54 13.92 13.13
C GLN A 257 10.02 14.36 11.77
N PHE A 258 10.43 13.67 10.70
CA PHE A 258 9.93 13.96 9.35
C PHE A 258 8.40 13.86 9.27
N ALA A 259 7.80 12.83 9.85
CA ALA A 259 6.36 12.67 9.84
C ALA A 259 5.60 13.77 10.59
N ALA A 260 6.18 14.25 11.71
CA ALA A 260 5.65 15.39 12.44
C ALA A 260 5.76 16.69 11.65
N GLU A 261 6.91 16.96 11.03
CA GLU A 261 7.16 18.13 10.18
C GLU A 261 6.24 18.16 8.96
N ALA A 262 6.04 17.01 8.32
CA ALA A 262 5.11 16.83 7.21
C ALA A 262 3.63 16.82 7.63
N LYS A 263 3.35 16.90 8.95
CA LYS A 263 2.00 16.89 9.54
C LYS A 263 1.17 15.68 9.13
N LEU A 264 1.82 14.52 9.00
CA LEU A 264 1.14 13.29 8.61
C LEU A 264 0.22 12.82 9.73
N PRO A 265 -1.07 12.53 9.45
CA PRO A 265 -1.99 12.09 10.49
C PRO A 265 -1.74 10.65 10.92
N ASN A 266 -1.17 9.82 10.05
CA ASN A 266 -0.88 8.41 10.34
C ASN A 266 0.52 7.99 9.88
N LEU A 267 1.26 7.34 10.78
CA LEU A 267 2.58 6.75 10.55
C LEU A 267 2.56 5.26 10.92
N ILE A 268 2.97 4.40 10.00
CA ILE A 268 3.18 2.97 10.26
C ILE A 268 4.64 2.64 10.02
N LEU A 269 5.34 2.26 11.08
CA LEU A 269 6.74 1.86 11.00
C LEU A 269 6.85 0.37 10.67
N THR A 270 7.83 0.00 9.85
CA THR A 270 8.10 -1.39 9.46
C THR A 270 9.60 -1.61 9.24
N HIS A 271 9.99 -2.76 8.68
CA HIS A 271 11.35 -3.07 8.28
C HIS A 271 12.34 -2.98 9.46
N PHE A 272 11.98 -3.63 10.57
CA PHE A 272 12.72 -3.58 11.81
C PHE A 272 13.93 -4.52 11.75
N SER A 273 15.08 -4.09 12.26
CA SER A 273 16.21 -5.00 12.44
C SER A 273 15.83 -6.15 13.37
N ALA A 274 16.25 -7.37 13.03
CA ALA A 274 16.08 -8.58 13.85
C ALA A 274 16.56 -8.42 15.31
N ARG A 275 17.42 -7.43 15.57
CA ARG A 275 17.87 -7.05 16.92
C ARG A 275 16.76 -6.57 17.85
N TYR A 276 15.60 -6.19 17.33
CA TYR A 276 14.44 -5.77 18.12
C TYR A 276 13.34 -6.83 18.16
N ASP A 277 13.60 -8.05 17.65
CA ASP A 277 12.60 -9.12 17.55
C ASP A 277 12.31 -9.81 18.90
N PHE A 278 11.95 -8.99 19.89
CA PHE A 278 11.48 -9.37 21.22
C PHE A 278 10.71 -8.19 21.83
N PRO A 279 9.82 -8.43 22.81
CA PRO A 279 8.90 -7.40 23.31
C PRO A 279 9.57 -6.09 23.75
N ASN A 280 10.67 -6.18 24.51
CA ASN A 280 11.37 -4.97 24.98
C ASN A 280 12.03 -4.19 23.83
N GLY A 281 12.54 -4.89 22.81
CA GLY A 281 13.15 -4.24 21.65
C GLY A 281 12.13 -3.45 20.84
N MET A 282 10.94 -4.02 20.63
CA MET A 282 9.85 -3.28 19.99
C MET A 282 9.34 -2.12 20.85
N ALA A 283 9.36 -2.25 22.18
CA ALA A 283 9.01 -1.15 23.09
C ALA A 283 10.00 0.02 23.02
N GLU A 284 11.29 -0.24 22.78
CA GLU A 284 12.30 0.81 22.54
C GLU A 284 11.99 1.60 21.26
N ILE A 285 11.60 0.90 20.18
CA ILE A 285 11.18 1.52 18.91
C ILE A 285 9.94 2.39 19.13
N ASP A 286 8.90 1.87 19.80
CA ASP A 286 7.67 2.63 20.08
C ASP A 286 7.95 3.88 20.93
N ALA A 287 8.76 3.75 21.98
CA ALA A 287 9.09 4.85 22.86
C ALA A 287 9.86 5.98 22.14
N GLU A 288 10.87 5.64 21.32
CA GLU A 288 11.61 6.65 20.55
C GLU A 288 10.70 7.35 19.53
N ALA A 289 9.84 6.61 18.82
CA ALA A 289 8.93 7.20 17.85
C ALA A 289 7.96 8.20 18.51
N ARG A 290 7.36 7.84 19.65
CA ARG A 290 6.40 8.68 20.38
C ARG A 290 7.01 9.93 20.98
N GLN A 291 8.33 9.97 21.16
CA GLN A 291 9.02 11.18 21.61
C GLN A 291 8.94 12.31 20.57
N TYR A 292 8.88 11.98 19.28
CA TYR A 292 8.96 12.94 18.19
C TYR A 292 7.69 13.03 17.34
N TYR A 293 6.79 12.06 17.43
CA TYR A 293 5.56 12.02 16.66
C TYR A 293 4.32 11.78 17.53
N ALA A 294 3.34 12.69 17.44
CA ALA A 294 2.11 12.68 18.24
C ALA A 294 0.85 12.25 17.46
N GLY A 295 0.98 11.95 16.16
CA GLY A 295 -0.13 11.46 15.35
C GLY A 295 -0.45 9.98 15.61
N GLN A 296 -1.28 9.40 14.74
CA GLN A 296 -1.65 8.00 14.86
C GLN A 296 -0.47 7.09 14.45
N LEU A 297 0.20 6.51 15.43
CA LEU A 297 1.39 5.67 15.25
C LEU A 297 1.06 4.18 15.42
N PHE A 298 1.55 3.36 14.49
CA PHE A 298 1.60 1.91 14.62
C PHE A 298 2.99 1.36 14.31
N LEU A 299 3.38 0.31 15.03
CA LEU A 299 4.45 -0.58 14.59
C LEU A 299 3.81 -1.75 13.85
N ALA A 300 4.23 -1.98 12.60
CA ALA A 300 3.69 -3.05 11.79
C ALA A 300 3.97 -4.42 12.43
N GLU A 301 3.00 -5.30 12.34
CA GLU A 301 3.11 -6.70 12.74
C GLU A 301 2.78 -7.59 11.54
N ASP A 302 3.49 -8.69 11.42
CA ASP A 302 3.18 -9.70 10.41
C ASP A 302 1.72 -10.16 10.52
N LEU A 303 1.08 -10.28 9.35
CA LEU A 303 -0.32 -10.66 9.12
C LEU A 303 -1.36 -9.67 9.70
N ALA A 304 -0.94 -8.61 10.38
CA ALA A 304 -1.85 -7.58 10.85
C ALA A 304 -2.37 -6.71 9.70
N SER A 305 -3.63 -6.30 9.83
CA SER A 305 -4.27 -5.39 8.89
C SER A 305 -4.53 -4.03 9.53
N TYR A 306 -4.40 -2.97 8.72
CA TYR A 306 -4.64 -1.59 9.11
C TYR A 306 -5.54 -0.92 8.06
N GLU A 307 -6.59 -0.23 8.49
CA GLU A 307 -7.58 0.39 7.60
C GLU A 307 -7.68 1.90 7.82
N LEU A 308 -7.71 2.66 6.73
CA LEU A 308 -8.01 4.09 6.74
C LEU A 308 -9.52 4.31 6.84
N GLY A 309 -9.97 4.81 8.00
CA GLY A 309 -11.35 5.19 8.26
C GLY A 309 -11.77 6.46 7.51
N SER A 310 -13.07 6.70 7.42
CA SER A 310 -13.66 7.90 6.79
C SER A 310 -13.31 9.21 7.50
N ASP A 311 -12.85 9.14 8.74
CA ASP A 311 -12.34 10.26 9.53
C ASP A 311 -10.85 10.57 9.25
N GLY A 312 -10.22 9.85 8.32
CA GLY A 312 -8.82 10.03 7.95
C GLY A 312 -7.83 9.40 8.94
N LEU A 313 -8.30 8.60 9.91
CA LEU A 313 -7.45 7.92 10.88
C LEU A 313 -7.35 6.42 10.60
N VAL A 314 -6.14 5.89 10.76
CA VAL A 314 -5.84 4.47 10.62
C VAL A 314 -6.22 3.72 11.88
N ARG A 315 -6.82 2.55 11.71
CA ARG A 315 -7.13 1.61 12.80
C ARG A 315 -6.55 0.25 12.47
N ARG A 316 -6.07 -0.47 13.49
CA ARG A 316 -5.75 -1.90 13.36
C ARG A 316 -7.06 -2.70 13.36
N LEU A 317 -7.16 -3.68 12.48
CA LEU A 317 -8.30 -4.62 12.37
C LEU A 317 -8.07 -5.89 13.20
#